data_AF-A0A843GH82-F1
#
_entry.id   AF-A0A843GH82-F1
#
_cell.length_a   1.000
_cell.length_b   1.000
_cell.length_c   1.000
_cell.angle_alpha   90.00
_cell.angle_beta   90.00
_cell.angle_gamma   90.00
#
_symmetry.space_group_name_H-M   'P 1'
#
loop_
_entity.id
_entity.type
_entity.pdbx_description
1 polymer ?
#
loop_
_entity_poly.entity_id
_entity_poly.type
_entity_poly.pdbx_seq_one_letter_code
_entity_poly.pdbx_strand_id
1 'polypeptide(L)'
;MSRNMKFSVVWNDEDSFKNDYKNSQFYDAETINGVTNYHNSLDDKSIKTLFYLLYAKYGNNTIANSDLTQFKYKIFSVIFQYGPTWQKDIEVQDKLRNLSDDDIIKGGKTIYNHAFNDAGSPSTGALEEITYINEQNTQNYKKSKLTAYNELMLLLHTNVTETFINRFKYCFKQMLGFTPTIYYIDDEED
;
A
#
# COMPACT_ATOMS: atom_id res chain seq x y z
N MET A 1 -32.16 -25.41 -3.07
CA MET A 1 -32.43 -24.10 -3.69
C MET A 1 -31.24 -23.18 -3.39
N SER A 2 -30.10 -23.35 -4.08
CA SER A 2 -28.95 -22.43 -3.93
C SER A 2 -29.18 -21.27 -4.89
N ARG A 3 -29.82 -20.19 -4.39
CA ARG A 3 -29.81 -18.91 -5.10
C ARG A 3 -28.36 -18.47 -5.22
N ASN A 4 -27.96 -18.04 -6.41
CA ASN A 4 -26.66 -17.44 -6.71
C ASN A 4 -26.38 -16.28 -5.73
N MET A 5 -25.77 -16.56 -4.58
CA MET A 5 -25.41 -15.55 -3.59
C MET A 5 -24.38 -14.61 -4.20
N LYS A 6 -24.58 -13.30 -4.02
CA LYS A 6 -23.71 -12.23 -4.52
C LYS A 6 -22.93 -11.61 -3.37
N PHE A 7 -21.82 -10.94 -3.66
CA PHE A 7 -21.06 -10.19 -2.65
C PHE A 7 -21.96 -9.23 -1.86
N SER A 8 -22.80 -8.46 -2.57
CA SER A 8 -23.73 -7.49 -1.99
C SER A 8 -24.80 -8.09 -1.09
N VAL A 9 -25.04 -9.41 -1.17
CA VAL A 9 -26.00 -10.13 -0.32
C VAL A 9 -25.31 -10.75 0.90
N VAL A 10 -24.02 -11.07 0.77
CA VAL A 10 -23.23 -11.58 1.90
C VAL A 10 -22.89 -10.44 2.87
N TRP A 11 -22.52 -9.28 2.32
CA TRP A 11 -22.26 -8.06 3.07
C TRP A 11 -23.01 -6.91 2.41
N ASN A 12 -24.08 -6.46 3.08
CA ASN A 12 -24.94 -5.39 2.58
C ASN A 12 -24.33 -4.00 2.86
N ASP A 13 -23.49 -3.92 3.87
CA ASP A 13 -22.90 -2.69 4.39
C ASP A 13 -21.47 -2.92 4.87
N GLU A 14 -20.73 -1.81 5.02
CA GLU A 14 -19.33 -1.80 5.47
C GLU A 14 -19.16 -2.42 6.86
N ASP A 15 -20.07 -2.14 7.78
CA ASP A 15 -19.95 -2.57 9.18
C ASP A 15 -20.08 -4.09 9.30
N SER A 16 -20.97 -4.71 8.53
CA SER A 16 -21.13 -6.17 8.45
C SER A 16 -19.84 -6.85 7.97
N PHE A 17 -19.19 -6.30 6.93
CA PHE A 17 -17.93 -6.81 6.40
C PHE A 17 -16.79 -6.66 7.42
N LYS A 18 -16.70 -5.46 8.02
CA LYS A 18 -15.69 -5.13 9.01
C LYS A 18 -15.81 -6.01 10.26
N ASN A 19 -17.02 -6.20 10.78
CA ASN A 19 -17.28 -7.04 11.95
C ASN A 19 -16.92 -8.50 11.67
N ASP A 20 -17.31 -9.06 10.53
CA ASP A 20 -16.94 -10.42 10.16
C ASP A 20 -15.42 -10.60 10.04
N TYR A 21 -14.73 -9.62 9.45
CA TYR A 21 -13.27 -9.66 9.32
C TYR A 21 -12.59 -9.59 10.69
N LYS A 22 -12.97 -8.63 11.54
CA LYS A 22 -12.40 -8.44 12.88
C LYS A 22 -12.67 -9.61 13.83
N ASN A 23 -13.78 -10.31 13.66
CA ASN A 23 -14.12 -11.50 14.43
C ASN A 23 -13.45 -12.78 13.90
N SER A 24 -12.75 -12.70 12.77
CA SER A 24 -12.06 -13.85 12.17
C SER A 24 -10.67 -14.05 12.78
N GLN A 25 -10.16 -15.29 12.70
CA GLN A 25 -8.78 -15.62 13.08
C GLN A 25 -7.72 -15.00 12.16
N PHE A 26 -8.14 -14.35 11.07
CA PHE A 26 -7.24 -13.62 10.18
C PHE A 26 -7.02 -12.17 10.64
N TYR A 27 -7.80 -11.69 11.61
CA TYR A 27 -7.59 -10.38 12.21
C TYR A 27 -6.61 -10.48 13.37
N ASP A 28 -5.49 -9.79 13.23
CA ASP A 28 -4.34 -9.80 14.13
C ASP A 28 -3.90 -8.36 14.38
N ALA A 29 -4.54 -7.77 15.40
CA ALA A 29 -4.24 -6.43 15.88
C ALA A 29 -4.15 -6.42 17.41
N GLU A 30 -3.10 -5.79 17.93
CA GLU A 30 -2.86 -5.66 19.37
C GLU A 30 -2.75 -4.19 19.74
N THR A 31 -3.44 -3.77 20.81
CA THR A 31 -3.32 -2.40 21.34
C THR A 31 -2.43 -2.39 22.56
N ILE A 32 -1.25 -1.78 22.44
CA ILE A 32 -0.28 -1.64 23.52
C ILE A 32 -0.15 -0.15 23.84
N ASN A 33 -0.40 0.25 25.10
CA ASN A 33 -0.28 1.64 25.56
C ASN A 33 -1.05 2.67 24.71
N GLY A 34 -2.24 2.31 24.21
CA GLY A 34 -3.06 3.18 23.37
C GLY A 34 -2.64 3.25 21.90
N VAL A 35 -1.63 2.49 21.49
CA VAL A 35 -1.21 2.35 20.09
C VAL A 35 -1.65 0.98 19.58
N THR A 36 -2.47 0.95 18.53
CA THR A 36 -2.89 -0.29 17.87
C THR A 36 -1.88 -0.67 16.78
N ASN A 37 -1.25 -1.83 16.97
CA ASN A 37 -0.36 -2.44 16.00
C ASN A 37 -1.15 -3.46 15.17
N TYR A 38 -1.14 -3.30 13.85
CA TYR A 38 -1.76 -4.22 12.91
C TYR A 38 -0.66 -5.07 12.27
N HIS A 39 -0.39 -6.26 12.82
CA HIS A 39 0.73 -7.09 12.38
C HIS A 39 0.49 -7.68 11.00
N ASN A 40 -0.66 -8.33 10.82
CA ASN A 40 -1.10 -8.91 9.54
C ASN A 40 -2.54 -8.51 9.21
N SER A 41 -2.92 -7.28 9.59
CA SER A 41 -4.27 -6.80 9.45
C SER A 41 -4.35 -5.40 8.90
N LEU A 42 -5.52 -5.09 8.37
CA LEU A 42 -5.84 -3.77 7.86
C LEU A 42 -6.32 -2.86 8.99
N ASP A 43 -5.98 -1.59 8.90
CA ASP A 43 -6.60 -0.55 9.73
C ASP A 43 -8.06 -0.30 9.29
N ASP A 44 -8.83 0.38 10.15
CA ASP A 44 -10.26 0.60 9.92
C ASP A 44 -10.55 1.35 8.61
N LYS A 45 -9.69 2.32 8.27
CA LYS A 45 -9.82 3.10 7.03
C LYS A 45 -9.59 2.22 5.79
N SER A 46 -8.62 1.32 5.84
CA SER A 46 -8.28 0.40 4.75
C SER A 46 -9.33 -0.69 4.59
N ILE A 47 -9.91 -1.19 5.69
CA ILE A 47 -11.05 -2.12 5.64
C ILE A 47 -12.23 -1.47 4.93
N LYS A 48 -12.58 -0.23 5.31
CA LYS A 48 -13.67 0.54 4.67
C LYS A 48 -13.42 0.74 3.18
N THR A 49 -12.20 1.16 2.83
CA THR A 49 -11.80 1.39 1.44
C THR A 49 -11.89 0.09 0.64
N LEU A 50 -11.39 -1.01 1.20
CA LEU A 50 -11.43 -2.33 0.57
C LEU A 50 -12.87 -2.79 0.31
N PHE A 51 -13.79 -2.61 1.27
CA PHE A 51 -15.20 -2.95 1.10
C PHE A 51 -15.79 -2.27 -0.14
N TYR A 52 -15.63 -0.95 -0.28
CA TYR A 52 -16.17 -0.23 -1.44
C TYR A 52 -15.50 -0.63 -2.75
N LEU A 53 -14.20 -0.92 -2.75
CA LEU A 53 -13.49 -1.39 -3.94
C LEU A 53 -13.98 -2.77 -4.39
N LEU A 54 -14.22 -3.68 -3.45
CA LEU A 54 -14.79 -5.01 -3.73
C LEU A 54 -16.25 -4.89 -4.18
N TYR A 55 -17.03 -4.02 -3.54
CA TYR A 55 -18.41 -3.76 -3.93
C TYR A 55 -18.51 -3.19 -5.35
N ALA A 56 -17.66 -2.21 -5.68
CA ALA A 56 -17.63 -1.58 -7.01
C ALA A 56 -17.28 -2.59 -8.11
N LYS A 57 -16.36 -3.53 -7.86
CA LYS A 57 -15.89 -4.48 -8.88
C LYS A 57 -16.66 -5.80 -8.91
N TYR A 58 -17.08 -6.30 -7.76
CA TYR A 58 -17.63 -7.64 -7.59
C TYR A 58 -19.00 -7.66 -6.90
N GLY A 59 -19.60 -6.50 -6.58
CA GLY A 59 -20.86 -6.40 -5.83
C GLY A 59 -21.97 -7.31 -6.36
N ASN A 60 -22.12 -7.36 -7.69
CA ASN A 60 -23.13 -8.17 -8.36
C ASN A 60 -22.67 -9.58 -8.78
N ASN A 61 -21.40 -9.92 -8.55
CA ASN A 61 -20.84 -11.19 -8.99
C ASN A 61 -21.27 -12.31 -8.04
N THR A 62 -21.61 -13.47 -8.62
CA THR A 62 -21.95 -14.67 -7.84
C THR A 62 -20.70 -15.24 -7.17
N ILE A 63 -20.82 -15.65 -5.91
CA ILE A 63 -19.74 -16.32 -5.19
C ILE A 63 -19.37 -17.64 -5.88
N ALA A 64 -18.07 -17.96 -5.94
CA ALA A 64 -17.59 -19.19 -6.56
C ALA A 64 -17.91 -20.44 -5.72
N ASN A 65 -17.96 -20.29 -4.40
CA ASN A 65 -18.09 -21.38 -3.44
C ASN A 65 -19.56 -21.70 -3.11
N SER A 66 -19.83 -22.97 -2.81
CA SER A 66 -21.15 -23.44 -2.37
C SER A 66 -21.41 -23.18 -0.89
N ASP A 67 -20.36 -23.08 -0.09
CA ASP A 67 -20.41 -22.75 1.34
C ASP A 67 -20.02 -21.28 1.57
N LEU A 68 -20.85 -20.59 2.37
CA LEU A 68 -20.67 -19.18 2.73
C LEU A 68 -19.44 -18.99 3.61
N THR A 69 -19.21 -19.87 4.57
CA THR A 69 -18.07 -19.75 5.51
C THR A 69 -16.76 -19.88 4.75
N GLN A 70 -16.66 -20.89 3.87
CA GLN A 70 -15.52 -21.05 2.98
C GLN A 70 -15.29 -19.83 2.08
N PHE A 71 -16.35 -19.20 1.56
CA PHE A 71 -16.22 -17.95 0.79
C PHE A 71 -15.62 -16.83 1.65
N LYS A 72 -16.16 -16.60 2.87
CA LYS A 72 -15.64 -15.57 3.79
C LYS A 72 -14.16 -15.80 4.11
N TYR A 73 -13.77 -17.02 4.45
CA TYR A 73 -12.37 -17.35 4.75
C TYR A 73 -11.44 -17.18 3.55
N LYS A 74 -11.89 -17.44 2.32
CA LYS A 74 -11.08 -17.14 1.13
C LYS A 74 -10.82 -15.65 1.00
N ILE A 75 -11.85 -14.82 1.12
CA ILE A 75 -11.70 -13.35 1.11
C ILE A 75 -10.70 -12.93 2.20
N PHE A 76 -10.88 -13.38 3.44
CA PHE A 76 -10.02 -13.00 4.57
C PHE A 76 -8.59 -13.54 4.42
N SER A 77 -8.39 -14.71 3.82
CA SER A 77 -7.06 -15.23 3.52
C SER A 77 -6.30 -14.37 2.50
N VAL A 78 -6.99 -13.78 1.50
CA VAL A 78 -6.37 -12.81 0.58
C VAL A 78 -5.95 -11.56 1.33
N ILE A 79 -6.82 -11.07 2.22
CA ILE A 79 -6.53 -9.90 3.04
C ILE A 79 -5.31 -10.18 3.94
N PHE A 80 -5.27 -11.32 4.61
CA PHE A 80 -4.14 -11.71 5.45
C PHE A 80 -2.82 -11.79 4.67
N GLN A 81 -2.83 -12.38 3.47
CA GLN A 81 -1.61 -12.58 2.67
C GLN A 81 -1.09 -11.29 2.01
N TYR A 82 -1.98 -10.39 1.58
CA TYR A 82 -1.60 -9.26 0.70
C TYR A 82 -2.12 -7.90 1.17
N GLY A 83 -3.05 -7.85 2.11
CA GLY A 83 -3.64 -6.63 2.63
C GLY A 83 -2.63 -5.70 3.32
N PRO A 84 -1.80 -6.18 4.26
CA PRO A 84 -0.80 -5.33 4.92
C PRO A 84 0.18 -4.68 3.94
N THR A 85 0.63 -5.43 2.92
CA THR A 85 1.48 -4.89 1.86
C THR A 85 0.77 -3.80 1.08
N TRP A 86 -0.48 -4.04 0.67
CA TRP A 86 -1.29 -3.04 -0.04
C TRP A 86 -1.52 -1.76 0.79
N GLN A 87 -1.80 -1.88 2.09
CA GLN A 87 -1.92 -0.73 2.98
C GLN A 87 -0.60 0.05 3.05
N LYS A 88 0.53 -0.65 3.12
CA LYS A 88 1.84 0.00 3.14
C LYS A 88 2.15 0.71 1.83
N ASP A 89 1.78 0.11 0.70
CA ASP A 89 1.94 0.72 -0.62
C ASP A 89 1.12 2.03 -0.73
N ILE A 90 -0.11 2.05 -0.22
CA ILE A 90 -0.92 3.28 -0.15
C ILE A 90 -0.24 4.34 0.72
N GLU A 91 0.24 3.95 1.91
CA GLU A 91 0.95 4.88 2.81
C GLU A 91 2.19 5.48 2.14
N VAL A 92 2.94 4.67 1.38
CA VAL A 92 4.10 5.13 0.61
C VAL A 92 3.67 6.08 -0.50
N GLN A 93 2.60 5.78 -1.24
CA GLN A 93 2.07 6.70 -2.26
C GLN A 93 1.64 8.04 -1.67
N ASP A 94 0.98 8.04 -0.51
CA ASP A 94 0.58 9.27 0.16
C ASP A 94 1.80 10.06 0.65
N LYS A 95 2.84 9.39 1.14
CA LYS A 95 4.12 10.06 1.47
C LYS A 95 4.77 10.67 0.24
N LEU A 96 4.81 9.95 -0.89
CA LEU A 96 5.37 10.43 -2.15
C LEU A 96 4.62 11.66 -2.67
N ARG A 97 3.28 11.70 -2.56
CA ARG A 97 2.45 12.86 -2.94
C ARG A 97 2.72 14.10 -2.09
N ASN A 98 3.12 13.90 -0.84
CA ASN A 98 3.37 14.96 0.13
C ASN A 98 4.85 15.36 0.22
N LEU A 99 5.73 14.80 -0.64
CA LEU A 99 7.12 15.23 -0.68
C LEU A 99 7.23 16.66 -1.19
N SER A 100 8.13 17.44 -0.58
CA SER A 100 8.44 18.78 -1.05
C SER A 100 9.32 18.73 -2.31
N ASP A 101 9.28 19.77 -3.14
CA ASP A 101 10.20 19.95 -4.28
C ASP A 101 11.65 19.75 -3.87
N ASP A 102 12.05 20.28 -2.71
CA ASP A 102 13.42 20.16 -2.21
C ASP A 102 13.79 18.72 -1.89
N ASP A 103 12.86 17.91 -1.38
CA ASP A 103 13.10 16.50 -1.06
C ASP A 103 13.12 15.62 -2.31
N ILE A 104 12.35 15.98 -3.34
CA ILE A 104 12.33 15.32 -4.65
C ILE A 104 13.63 15.59 -5.42
N ILE A 105 14.17 16.81 -5.31
CA ILE A 105 15.37 17.27 -6.04
C ILE A 105 16.68 16.85 -5.36
N LYS A 106 16.68 16.69 -4.03
CA LYS A 106 17.86 16.26 -3.27
C LYS A 106 18.36 14.90 -3.78
N GLY A 107 19.54 14.92 -4.41
CA GLY A 107 20.27 13.71 -4.75
C GLY A 107 21.19 13.27 -3.62
N GLY A 108 22.10 12.36 -3.92
CA GLY A 108 23.12 11.91 -2.97
C GLY A 108 24.12 13.02 -2.62
N LYS A 109 24.55 13.06 -1.36
CA LYS A 109 25.68 13.86 -0.90
C LYS A 109 26.88 12.95 -0.69
N THR A 110 27.97 13.20 -1.40
CA THR A 110 29.24 12.50 -1.19
C THR A 110 30.21 13.45 -0.53
N ILE A 111 30.85 13.00 0.55
CA ILE A 111 31.81 13.78 1.32
C ILE A 111 33.15 13.04 1.25
N TYR A 112 34.16 13.67 0.67
CA TYR A 112 35.53 13.20 0.65
C TYR A 112 36.35 14.05 1.62
N ASN A 113 36.81 13.42 2.70
CA ASN A 113 37.70 14.06 3.65
C ASN A 113 39.13 13.64 3.34
N HIS A 114 40.02 14.62 3.18
CA HIS A 114 41.45 14.36 3.03
C HIS A 114 42.22 15.09 4.13
N ALA A 115 42.92 14.34 4.98
CA ALA A 115 43.86 14.89 5.94
C ALA A 115 45.24 14.93 5.27
N PHE A 116 45.71 16.12 4.88
CA PHE A 116 47.11 16.30 4.48
C PHE A 116 47.99 16.25 5.73
N ASN A 117 49.13 15.55 5.61
CA ASN A 117 50.20 15.70 6.60
C ASN A 117 50.68 17.16 6.56
N ASP A 118 50.88 17.78 7.71
CA ASP A 118 51.24 19.19 7.81
C ASP A 118 52.58 19.43 7.06
N ALA A 119 52.73 20.56 6.38
CA ALA A 119 53.86 20.81 5.47
C ALA A 119 55.22 21.03 6.19
N GLY A 120 55.29 20.72 7.49
CA GLY A 120 56.53 20.61 8.26
C GLY A 120 57.27 19.30 7.97
N SER A 121 58.57 19.26 8.28
CA SER A 121 59.42 18.08 8.09
C SER A 121 58.74 16.79 8.55
N PRO A 122 58.80 15.70 7.77
CA PRO A 122 58.07 14.46 8.07
C PRO A 122 58.47 13.94 9.46
N SER A 123 57.47 13.73 10.33
CA SER A 123 57.67 13.03 11.60
C SER A 123 58.12 11.60 11.34
N THR A 124 59.14 11.16 12.08
CA THR A 124 59.67 9.78 12.03
C THR A 124 58.93 8.84 13.00
N GLY A 125 57.88 9.31 13.68
CA GLY A 125 57.11 8.52 14.66
C GLY A 125 55.95 7.75 14.03
N ALA A 126 56.03 6.41 14.00
CA ALA A 126 54.99 5.53 13.43
C ALA A 126 53.65 5.51 14.21
N LEU A 127 53.53 6.28 15.30
CA LEU A 127 52.38 6.28 16.22
C LEU A 127 51.71 7.67 16.36
N GLU A 128 52.11 8.66 15.57
CA GLU A 128 51.51 9.99 15.63
C GLU A 128 50.23 10.05 14.78
N GLU A 129 49.07 10.21 15.44
CA GLU A 129 47.77 10.42 14.77
C GLU A 129 47.64 11.85 14.25
N ILE A 130 47.26 11.98 12.98
CA ILE A 130 46.91 13.28 12.38
C ILE A 130 45.55 13.71 12.96
N THR A 131 45.56 14.75 13.80
CA THR A 131 44.41 15.18 14.61
C THR A 131 43.42 16.11 13.89
N TYR A 132 43.70 16.52 12.63
CA TYR A 132 42.89 17.51 11.92
C TYR A 132 42.69 17.18 10.42
N ILE A 133 41.49 17.48 9.89
CA ILE A 133 41.17 17.38 8.47
C ILE A 133 41.50 18.71 7.80
N ASN A 134 42.58 18.73 7.02
CA ASN A 134 43.04 19.95 6.35
C ASN A 134 42.15 20.33 5.14
N GLU A 135 41.56 19.35 4.46
CA GLU A 135 40.66 19.60 3.33
C GLU A 135 39.43 18.69 3.35
N GLN A 136 38.26 19.30 3.18
CA GLN A 136 37.00 18.59 3.02
C GLN A 136 36.39 18.97 1.67
N ASN A 137 36.37 18.02 0.74
CA ASN A 137 35.71 18.18 -0.54
C ASN A 137 34.31 17.56 -0.46
N THR A 138 33.27 18.39 -0.62
CA THR A 138 31.88 17.91 -0.66
C THR A 138 31.33 18.01 -2.06
N GLN A 139 30.81 16.90 -2.58
CA GLN A 139 30.08 16.87 -3.83
C GLN A 139 28.60 16.64 -3.53
N ASN A 140 27.80 17.70 -3.71
CA ASN A 140 26.36 17.66 -3.54
C ASN A 140 25.71 17.45 -4.92
N TYR A 141 25.10 16.30 -5.16
CA TYR A 141 24.33 16.07 -6.37
C TYR A 141 22.88 16.54 -6.17
N LYS A 142 22.40 17.39 -7.08
CA LYS A 142 20.98 17.74 -7.20
C LYS A 142 20.46 17.23 -8.53
N LYS A 143 19.34 16.49 -8.52
CA LYS A 143 18.70 16.05 -9.74
C LYS A 143 18.11 17.26 -10.46
N SER A 144 17.96 17.20 -11.79
CA SER A 144 17.17 18.21 -12.48
C SER A 144 15.71 18.10 -12.04
N LYS A 145 14.98 19.22 -11.97
CA LYS A 145 13.54 19.21 -11.64
C LYS A 145 12.80 18.23 -12.56
N LEU A 146 13.01 18.33 -13.87
CA LEU A 146 12.35 17.48 -14.86
C LEU A 146 12.59 15.98 -14.60
N THR A 147 13.84 15.60 -14.32
CA THR A 147 14.19 14.20 -14.01
C THR A 147 13.51 13.73 -12.74
N ALA A 148 13.54 14.54 -11.69
CA ALA A 148 12.99 14.18 -10.40
C ALA A 148 11.45 14.06 -10.44
N TYR A 149 10.79 14.96 -11.15
CA TYR A 149 9.34 14.88 -11.40
C TYR A 149 8.97 13.67 -12.27
N ASN A 150 9.75 13.34 -13.30
CA ASN A 150 9.49 12.16 -14.12
C ASN A 150 9.60 10.85 -13.32
N GLU A 151 10.60 10.72 -12.44
CA GLU A 151 10.74 9.57 -11.55
C GLU A 151 9.57 9.46 -10.57
N LEU A 152 9.17 10.59 -9.97
CA LEU A 152 8.00 10.64 -9.07
C LEU A 152 6.72 10.24 -9.80
N MET A 153 6.50 10.76 -11.00
CA MET A 153 5.33 10.42 -11.83
C MET A 153 5.26 8.93 -12.16
N LEU A 154 6.40 8.29 -12.47
CA LEU A 154 6.47 6.84 -12.69
C LEU A 154 6.01 6.06 -11.45
N LEU A 155 6.48 6.46 -10.27
CA LEU A 155 6.11 5.82 -9.00
C LEU A 155 4.62 6.04 -8.68
N LEU A 156 4.11 7.26 -8.89
CA LEU A 156 2.70 7.61 -8.63
C LEU A 156 1.72 6.91 -9.57
N HIS A 157 2.11 6.65 -10.83
CA HIS A 157 1.28 5.96 -11.81
C HIS A 157 1.15 4.44 -11.56
N THR A 158 1.93 3.88 -10.64
CA THR A 158 1.86 2.43 -10.36
C THR A 158 0.51 2.09 -9.70
N ASN A 159 -0.30 1.27 -10.39
CA ASN A 159 -1.63 0.88 -9.91
C ASN A 159 -1.56 -0.29 -8.90
N VAL A 160 -1.22 0.06 -7.67
CA VAL A 160 -1.12 -0.89 -6.54
C VAL A 160 -2.49 -1.47 -6.15
N THR A 161 -3.55 -0.66 -6.25
CA THR A 161 -4.90 -1.05 -5.84
C THR A 161 -5.53 -2.07 -6.78
N GLU A 162 -5.43 -1.87 -8.10
CA GLU A 162 -6.00 -2.83 -9.05
C GLU A 162 -5.33 -4.20 -8.95
N THR A 163 -4.00 -4.22 -8.78
CA THR A 163 -3.23 -5.44 -8.58
C THR A 163 -3.72 -6.22 -7.38
N PHE A 164 -3.97 -5.54 -6.25
CA PHE A 164 -4.52 -6.18 -5.05
C PHE A 164 -5.95 -6.67 -5.25
N ILE A 165 -6.84 -5.84 -5.79
CA ILE A 165 -8.26 -6.18 -6.01
C ILE A 165 -8.42 -7.34 -7.01
N ASN A 166 -7.51 -7.48 -7.99
CA ASN A 166 -7.50 -8.60 -8.93
C ASN A 166 -7.21 -9.94 -8.25
N ARG A 167 -6.57 -9.96 -7.08
CA ARG A 167 -6.33 -11.20 -6.32
C ARG A 167 -7.63 -11.83 -5.83
N PHE A 168 -8.69 -11.07 -5.64
CA PHE A 168 -9.99 -11.60 -5.20
C PHE A 168 -10.80 -12.26 -6.34
N LYS A 169 -10.33 -12.19 -7.59
CA LYS A 169 -11.05 -12.69 -8.77
C LYS A 169 -11.45 -14.16 -8.65
N TYR A 170 -10.64 -14.99 -8.00
CA TYR A 170 -10.91 -16.42 -7.83
C TYR A 170 -12.02 -16.73 -6.80
N CYS A 171 -12.40 -15.76 -5.97
CA CYS A 171 -13.49 -15.90 -5.00
C CYS A 171 -14.87 -15.78 -5.68
N PHE A 172 -14.91 -15.27 -6.91
CA PHE A 172 -16.13 -15.00 -7.67
C PHE A 172 -16.20 -15.85 -8.94
N LYS A 173 -17.42 -16.21 -9.35
CA LYS A 173 -17.63 -16.85 -10.65
C LYS A 173 -17.35 -15.84 -11.76
N GLN A 174 -16.52 -16.25 -12.72
CA GLN A 174 -16.28 -15.47 -13.94
C GLN A 174 -17.43 -15.76 -14.90
N MET A 175 -18.28 -14.77 -15.20
CA MET A 175 -19.32 -14.94 -16.22
C MET A 175 -18.67 -14.89 -17.61
N LEU A 176 -18.72 -16.01 -18.34
CA LEU A 176 -18.46 -16.08 -19.77
C LEU A 176 -19.73 -15.63 -20.51
N GLY A 177 -19.90 -14.31 -20.64
CA GLY A 177 -21.06 -13.73 -21.33
C GLY A 177 -21.73 -12.66 -20.49
N PHE A 178 -21.62 -11.41 -20.91
CA PHE A 178 -22.26 -10.27 -20.29
C PHE A 178 -23.68 -10.13 -20.85
N THR A 179 -24.69 -10.21 -20.00
CA THR A 179 -25.99 -9.58 -20.28
C THR A 179 -26.15 -8.49 -19.24
N PRO A 180 -26.08 -7.19 -19.60
CA PRO A 180 -26.29 -6.13 -18.63
C PRO A 180 -27.72 -6.25 -18.09
N THR A 181 -27.88 -6.28 -16.76
CA THR A 181 -29.17 -6.02 -16.16
C THR A 181 -29.45 -4.53 -16.27
N ILE A 182 -30.48 -4.18 -17.02
CA ILE A 182 -30.95 -2.81 -17.21
C ILE A 182 -31.69 -2.40 -15.91
N TYR A 183 -31.36 -1.23 -15.37
CA TYR A 183 -32.15 -0.63 -14.29
C TYR A 183 -33.35 0.08 -14.93
N TYR A 184 -34.56 -0.34 -14.57
CA TYR A 184 -35.74 0.49 -14.75
C TYR A 184 -35.80 1.45 -13.57
N ILE A 185 -35.77 2.75 -13.85
CA ILE A 185 -36.25 3.75 -12.90
C ILE A 185 -37.75 3.73 -13.12
N ASP A 186 -38.49 3.15 -12.19
CA ASP A 186 -39.93 3.37 -12.16
C ASP A 186 -40.10 4.83 -11.73
N ASP A 187 -40.26 5.72 -12.70
CA ASP A 187 -40.74 7.07 -12.43
C ASP A 187 -42.12 6.88 -11.77
N GLU A 188 -42.22 7.19 -10.47
CA GLU A 188 -43.50 7.31 -9.78
C GLU A 188 -44.31 8.37 -10.54
N GLU A 189 -45.33 7.93 -11.30
CA GLU A 189 -46.32 8.82 -11.91
C GLU A 189 -47.07 9.59 -10.79
N ASP A 190 -47.21 10.90 -10.99
CA ASP A 190 -47.87 11.92 -10.13
C ASP A 190 -49.23 11.49 -9.52
#